data_AF-A0A8C6I4H3-F1
#
_entry.id   AF-A0A8C6I4H3-F1
#
_cell.length_a   1.000
_cell.length_b   1.000
_cell.length_c   1.000
_cell.angle_alpha   90.00
_cell.angle_beta   90.00
_cell.angle_gamma   90.00
#
_symmetry.space_group_name_H-M   'P 1'
#
loop_
_entity.id
_entity.type
_entity.pdbx_description
1 polymer ?
#
loop_
_entity_poly.entity_id
_entity_poly.type
_entity_poly.pdbx_seq_one_letter_code
_entity_poly.pdbx_strand_id
1 'polypeptide(L)'
;MAPREVLTGNDEVIGQVLSTLKSEDVPYTAALTAVRPSRVARDITMVAGGLGRQLLQTQVASPAIHPPVSYNDTAPRILFWAQNFTVAYKDEWKDLTSLTFGVENLNLTGSFWNDSFAMLSLTYEPLFGATVTFKFILASRFYPVSARYWFAMERLEIHSNGSVAHFNVSQVTGPSIYSFHCEYVSSVSKKGNLLVTNVPSVWQMTLHNFQIQAFNVTGEQFSYASDCAGFFSPGIWMGLLTTLFMLFIFTYGLHMILSLKTMDRFDDHKGPTITLTQIV
;
A
#
# COMPACT_ATOMS: atom_id res chain seq x y z
N MET A 1 -7.13 -4.50 -23.26
CA MET A 1 -8.35 -3.80 -22.82
C MET A 1 -7.94 -2.69 -21.88
N ALA A 2 -8.52 -1.51 -22.05
CA ALA A 2 -8.24 -0.42 -21.12
C ALA A 2 -8.69 -0.86 -19.70
N PRO A 3 -7.96 -0.52 -18.62
CA PRO A 3 -8.36 -0.87 -17.26
C PRO A 3 -9.79 -0.45 -16.92
N ARG A 4 -10.25 0.66 -17.52
CA ARG A 4 -11.60 1.17 -17.40
C ARG A 4 -12.65 0.23 -17.99
N GLU A 5 -12.36 -0.39 -19.14
CA GLU A 5 -13.28 -1.33 -19.81
C GLU A 5 -13.47 -2.61 -19.00
N VAL A 6 -12.39 -3.12 -18.41
CA VAL A 6 -12.41 -4.31 -17.55
C VAL A 6 -13.20 -4.05 -16.27
N LEU A 7 -13.02 -2.88 -15.65
CA LEU A 7 -13.77 -2.49 -14.46
C LEU A 7 -15.26 -2.27 -14.76
N THR A 8 -15.61 -1.64 -15.88
CA THR A 8 -17.03 -1.51 -16.28
C THR A 8 -17.67 -2.85 -16.58
N GLY A 9 -16.94 -3.80 -17.20
CA GLY A 9 -17.45 -5.15 -17.43
C GLY A 9 -17.69 -5.91 -16.12
N ASN A 10 -16.77 -5.78 -15.16
CA ASN A 10 -16.94 -6.38 -13.84
C ASN A 10 -18.12 -5.77 -13.08
N ASP A 11 -18.30 -4.44 -13.14
CA ASP A 11 -19.45 -3.75 -12.52
C ASP A 11 -20.78 -4.20 -13.15
N GLU A 12 -20.82 -4.42 -14.47
CA GLU A 12 -22.01 -4.93 -15.15
C GLU A 12 -22.35 -6.36 -14.71
N VAL A 13 -21.35 -7.23 -14.59
CA VAL A 13 -21.53 -8.60 -14.09
C VAL A 13 -21.98 -8.61 -12.63
N ILE A 14 -21.36 -7.79 -11.77
CA ILE A 14 -21.76 -7.66 -10.36
C ILE A 14 -23.19 -7.13 -10.27
N GLY A 15 -23.55 -6.13 -11.08
CA GLY A 15 -24.90 -5.59 -11.16
C GLY A 15 -25.94 -6.63 -11.57
N GLN A 16 -25.63 -7.47 -12.56
CA GLN A 16 -26.49 -8.58 -12.95
C GLN A 16 -26.69 -9.56 -11.79
N VAL A 17 -25.61 -10.02 -11.15
CA VAL A 17 -25.70 -10.96 -10.01
C VAL A 17 -26.53 -10.38 -8.86
N LEU A 18 -26.32 -9.10 -8.52
CA LEU A 18 -27.10 -8.43 -7.47
C LEU A 18 -28.59 -8.32 -7.84
N SER A 19 -28.90 -8.07 -9.12
CA SER A 19 -30.29 -8.01 -9.60
C SER A 19 -30.98 -9.36 -9.51
N THR A 20 -30.28 -10.46 -9.81
CA THR A 20 -30.80 -11.82 -9.70
C THR A 20 -31.05 -12.19 -8.24
N LEU A 21 -30.08 -11.93 -7.36
CA LEU A 21 -30.22 -12.16 -5.91
C LEU A 21 -31.40 -11.38 -5.31
N LYS A 22 -31.62 -10.14 -5.79
CA LYS A 22 -32.77 -9.32 -5.40
C LYS A 22 -34.09 -9.87 -5.93
N SER A 23 -34.12 -10.43 -7.15
CA SER A 23 -35.33 -11.01 -7.74
C SER A 23 -35.76 -12.32 -7.08
N GLU A 24 -34.80 -13.07 -6.54
CA GLU A 24 -35.03 -14.35 -5.84
C GLU A 24 -35.18 -14.19 -4.32
N ASP A 25 -35.18 -12.95 -3.82
CA ASP A 25 -35.29 -12.59 -2.39
C ASP A 25 -34.25 -13.32 -1.51
N VAL A 26 -33.05 -13.55 -2.05
CA VAL A 26 -31.96 -14.23 -1.35
C VAL A 26 -31.18 -13.21 -0.52
N PRO A 27 -31.13 -13.36 0.83
CA PRO A 27 -30.33 -12.47 1.66
C PRO A 27 -28.85 -12.66 1.36
N TYR A 28 -28.15 -11.58 1.05
CA TYR A 28 -26.71 -11.60 0.78
C TYR A 28 -25.98 -10.54 1.62
N THR A 29 -24.72 -10.85 1.94
CA THR A 29 -23.81 -9.92 2.61
C THR A 29 -22.60 -9.73 1.71
N ALA A 30 -22.37 -8.50 1.25
CA ALA A 30 -21.18 -8.15 0.49
C ALA A 30 -20.07 -7.65 1.43
N ALA A 31 -18.87 -8.20 1.30
CA ALA A 31 -17.69 -7.75 2.05
C ALA A 31 -16.74 -6.99 1.12
N LEU A 32 -16.43 -5.74 1.47
CA LEU A 32 -15.40 -4.97 0.78
C LEU A 32 -14.01 -5.51 1.19
N THR A 33 -13.36 -6.25 0.29
CA THR A 33 -12.10 -6.97 0.58
C THR A 33 -10.88 -6.06 0.55
N ALA A 34 -10.95 -4.89 -0.07
CA ALA A 34 -9.85 -3.93 -0.09
C ALA A 34 -10.35 -2.49 -0.26
N VAL A 35 -9.73 -1.55 0.46
CA VAL A 35 -9.95 -0.11 0.28
C VAL A 35 -9.27 0.40 -1.00
N ARG A 36 -8.26 -0.33 -1.49
CA ARG A 36 -7.50 -0.04 -2.72
C ARG A 36 -7.10 -1.35 -3.40
N PRO A 37 -6.99 -1.40 -4.74
CA PRO A 37 -6.47 -2.58 -5.43
C PRO A 37 -5.03 -2.86 -4.98
N SER A 38 -4.73 -4.12 -4.64
CA SER A 38 -3.35 -4.56 -4.33
C SER A 38 -2.45 -4.55 -5.58
N ARG A 39 -3.06 -4.56 -6.76
CA ARG A 39 -2.43 -4.36 -8.06
C ARG A 39 -3.41 -3.58 -8.94
N VAL A 40 -3.09 -2.35 -9.31
CA VAL A 40 -3.48 -1.87 -10.64
C VAL A 40 -2.72 -2.75 -11.63
N ALA A 41 -3.30 -3.08 -12.79
CA ALA A 41 -2.58 -3.75 -13.86
C ALA A 41 -1.29 -2.98 -14.17
N ARG A 42 -0.19 -3.35 -13.53
CA ARG A 42 1.15 -2.96 -13.93
C ARG A 42 1.40 -3.77 -15.18
N ASP A 43 1.56 -3.08 -16.30
CA ASP A 43 2.46 -3.60 -17.32
C ASP A 43 3.76 -3.95 -16.60
N ILE A 44 4.11 -5.23 -16.65
CA ILE A 44 5.22 -5.81 -15.92
C ILE A 44 6.49 -5.17 -16.48
N THR A 45 6.94 -4.07 -15.88
CA THR A 45 8.31 -3.61 -16.00
C THR A 45 9.17 -4.59 -15.22
N MET A 46 9.63 -5.61 -15.94
CA MET A 46 10.69 -6.50 -15.49
C MET A 46 11.96 -5.67 -15.28
N VAL A 47 12.20 -5.19 -14.06
CA VAL A 47 13.56 -5.12 -13.54
C VAL A 47 13.78 -6.40 -12.75
N ALA A 48 14.01 -7.47 -13.49
CA ALA A 48 14.62 -8.69 -12.96
C ALA A 48 15.70 -9.09 -13.96
N GLY A 49 16.95 -8.75 -13.60
CA GLY A 49 18.06 -9.56 -14.05
C GLY A 49 17.77 -11.00 -13.62
N GLY A 50 17.57 -11.87 -14.61
CA GLY A 50 17.53 -13.31 -14.42
C GLY A 50 16.13 -13.92 -14.30
N LEU A 51 15.80 -14.68 -15.36
CA LEU A 51 14.87 -15.83 -15.43
C LEU A 51 13.36 -15.55 -15.60
N GLY A 52 12.95 -15.55 -16.87
CA GLY A 52 11.58 -15.88 -17.28
C GLY A 52 11.10 -15.14 -18.54
N ARG A 53 11.55 -15.52 -19.74
CA ARG A 53 11.01 -14.98 -21.00
C ARG A 53 9.64 -15.63 -21.29
N GLN A 54 8.61 -14.82 -21.51
CA GLN A 54 7.38 -15.25 -22.18
C GLN A 54 7.31 -14.55 -23.54
N LEU A 55 7.40 -15.34 -24.61
CA LEU A 55 7.38 -14.88 -26.00
C LEU A 55 5.95 -14.46 -26.38
N LEU A 56 5.81 -13.31 -27.07
CA LEU A 56 4.60 -12.69 -27.69
C LEU A 56 3.94 -11.46 -27.02
N GLN A 57 4.61 -10.73 -26.12
CA GLN A 57 4.06 -9.45 -25.64
C GLN A 57 4.48 -8.27 -26.54
N THR A 58 3.52 -7.64 -27.23
CA THR A 58 3.71 -6.35 -27.92
C THR A 58 3.96 -5.26 -26.89
N GLN A 59 5.09 -4.57 -27.05
CA GLN A 59 5.54 -3.49 -26.19
C GLN A 59 4.68 -2.25 -26.44
N VAL A 60 3.70 -2.00 -25.57
CA VAL A 60 3.03 -0.70 -25.49
C VAL A 60 4.08 0.30 -24.99
N ALA A 61 4.27 1.41 -25.71
CA ALA A 61 5.24 2.43 -25.34
C ALA A 61 4.98 2.90 -23.90
N SER A 62 5.91 2.57 -23.00
CA SER A 62 5.87 2.98 -21.60
C SER A 62 5.88 4.52 -21.53
N PRO A 63 5.09 5.14 -20.63
CA PRO A 63 5.23 6.57 -20.36
C PRO A 63 6.68 6.83 -19.98
N ALA A 64 7.27 7.94 -20.47
CA ALA A 64 8.67 8.27 -20.24
C ALA A 64 8.99 8.20 -18.74
N ILE A 65 9.70 7.15 -18.31
CA ILE A 65 10.12 6.98 -16.93
C ILE A 65 11.29 7.93 -16.72
N HIS A 66 10.97 9.12 -16.25
CA HIS A 66 11.99 10.07 -15.86
C HIS A 66 12.80 9.51 -14.67
N PRO A 67 14.12 9.75 -14.65
CA PRO A 67 14.97 9.30 -13.55
C PRO A 67 14.52 9.94 -12.23
N PRO A 68 14.78 9.28 -11.09
CA PRO A 68 14.50 9.84 -9.78
C PRO A 68 15.30 11.12 -9.55
N VAL A 69 14.72 12.05 -8.79
CA VAL A 69 15.46 13.21 -8.28
C VAL A 69 16.48 12.70 -7.29
N SER A 70 17.75 12.97 -7.57
CA SER A 70 18.87 12.61 -6.70
C SER A 70 19.47 13.88 -6.10
N TYR A 71 19.48 13.94 -4.76
CA TYR A 71 20.27 14.93 -4.05
C TYR A 71 21.65 14.36 -3.81
N ASN A 72 22.62 15.00 -4.46
CA ASN A 72 24.00 14.54 -4.56
C ASN A 72 24.90 15.53 -3.83
N ASP A 73 25.74 15.00 -2.96
CA ASP A 73 26.85 15.76 -2.36
C ASP A 73 28.15 15.21 -2.95
N THR A 74 28.65 14.09 -2.40
CA THR A 74 29.74 13.27 -2.97
C THR A 74 29.26 11.94 -3.56
N ALA A 75 28.08 11.49 -3.12
CA ALA A 75 27.36 10.30 -3.57
C ALA A 75 25.86 10.61 -3.47
N PRO A 76 24.98 9.89 -4.18
CA PRO A 76 23.54 10.07 -4.02
C PRO A 76 23.12 9.71 -2.59
N ARG A 77 22.48 10.64 -1.88
CA ARG A 77 22.07 10.46 -0.47
C ARG A 77 20.58 10.32 -0.28
N ILE A 78 19.82 11.03 -1.13
CA ILE A 78 18.36 11.03 -1.09
C ILE A 78 17.87 10.83 -2.53
N LEU A 79 17.02 9.84 -2.71
CA LEU A 79 16.31 9.59 -3.95
C LEU A 79 14.82 9.83 -3.73
N PHE A 80 14.20 10.57 -4.63
CA PHE A 80 12.79 10.88 -4.62
C PHE A 80 12.18 10.69 -6.00
N TRP A 81 11.07 9.97 -6.07
CA TRP A 81 10.34 9.73 -7.31
C TRP A 81 8.83 9.68 -7.06
N ALA A 82 8.07 10.17 -8.01
CA ALA A 82 6.64 10.03 -8.06
C ALA A 82 6.18 10.03 -9.51
N GLN A 83 5.11 9.30 -9.82
CA GLN A 83 4.53 9.33 -11.16
C GLN A 83 3.74 10.62 -11.39
N ASN A 84 2.92 11.04 -10.42
CA ASN A 84 2.22 12.32 -10.47
C ASN A 84 2.48 13.07 -9.18
N PHE A 85 2.91 14.33 -9.28
CA PHE A 85 3.07 15.25 -8.17
C PHE A 85 2.17 16.46 -8.38
N THR A 86 1.04 16.49 -7.70
CA THR A 86 0.06 17.59 -7.82
C THR A 86 -0.10 18.31 -6.48
N VAL A 87 -0.19 19.62 -6.56
CA VAL A 87 -0.36 20.50 -5.39
C VAL A 87 -1.53 21.43 -5.65
N ALA A 88 -2.35 21.65 -4.64
CA ALA A 88 -3.42 22.63 -4.65
C ALA A 88 -3.18 23.73 -3.63
N TYR A 89 -3.44 24.96 -4.05
CA TYR A 89 -3.48 26.14 -3.20
C TYR A 89 -4.84 26.82 -3.37
N LYS A 90 -5.63 26.94 -2.30
CA LYS A 90 -6.98 27.55 -2.34
C LYS A 90 -7.86 26.96 -3.48
N ASP A 91 -7.88 25.63 -3.59
CA ASP A 91 -8.60 24.83 -4.58
C ASP A 91 -8.13 24.93 -6.04
N GLU A 92 -7.09 25.71 -6.34
CA GLU A 92 -6.43 25.69 -7.64
C GLU A 92 -5.37 24.59 -7.68
N TRP A 93 -5.59 23.56 -8.53
CA TRP A 93 -4.68 22.43 -8.69
C TRP A 93 -3.63 22.70 -9.77
N LYS A 94 -2.37 22.40 -9.48
CA LYS A 94 -1.27 22.48 -10.44
C LYS A 94 -0.42 21.22 -10.39
N ASP A 95 -0.05 20.72 -11.56
CA ASP A 95 0.82 19.57 -11.73
C ASP A 95 2.28 20.02 -11.77
N LEU A 96 3.10 19.45 -10.89
CA LEU A 96 4.53 19.70 -10.74
C LEU A 96 5.37 18.58 -11.36
N THR A 97 4.76 17.51 -11.85
CA THR A 97 5.47 16.30 -12.33
C THR A 97 6.53 16.64 -13.38
N SER A 98 6.15 17.37 -14.43
CA SER A 98 7.05 17.76 -15.52
C SER A 98 8.11 18.79 -15.12
N LEU A 99 7.91 19.49 -14.00
CA LEU A 99 8.87 20.44 -13.44
C LEU A 99 9.87 19.75 -12.50
N THR A 100 9.50 18.59 -11.98
CA THR A 100 10.27 17.86 -10.97
C THR A 100 11.09 16.75 -11.60
N PHE A 101 10.48 15.97 -12.50
CA PHE A 101 11.08 14.78 -13.09
C PHE A 101 11.39 15.04 -14.57
N GLY A 102 12.62 14.73 -14.98
CA GLY A 102 13.09 14.95 -16.36
C GLY A 102 13.69 16.33 -16.61
N VAL A 103 13.93 17.12 -15.57
CA VAL A 103 14.58 18.44 -15.65
C VAL A 103 15.99 18.34 -15.07
N GLU A 104 17.00 18.81 -15.83
CA GLU A 104 18.41 18.76 -15.41
C GLU A 104 18.74 19.75 -14.27
N ASN A 105 18.04 20.91 -14.23
CA ASN A 105 18.32 22.00 -13.29
C ASN A 105 17.16 22.19 -12.29
N LEU A 106 17.01 21.26 -11.35
CA LEU A 106 16.08 21.39 -10.23
C LEU A 106 16.73 22.15 -9.06
N ASN A 107 16.05 23.16 -8.53
CA ASN A 107 16.58 23.94 -7.41
C ASN A 107 16.40 23.20 -6.08
N LEU A 108 17.46 22.50 -5.66
CA LEU A 108 17.54 21.72 -4.41
C LEU A 108 18.15 22.50 -3.24
N THR A 109 18.22 23.84 -3.32
CA THR A 109 18.84 24.69 -2.29
C THR A 109 18.15 24.50 -0.92
N GLY A 110 18.96 24.21 0.11
CA GLY A 110 18.48 23.90 1.45
C GLY A 110 18.29 22.41 1.75
N SER A 111 18.59 21.53 0.80
CA SER A 111 18.67 20.09 1.05
C SER A 111 19.91 19.81 1.91
N PHE A 112 19.77 18.90 2.85
CA PHE A 112 20.80 18.58 3.84
C PHE A 112 20.73 17.11 4.20
N TRP A 113 21.87 16.50 4.52
CA TRP A 113 21.90 15.12 4.96
C TRP A 113 22.95 14.93 6.08
N ASN A 114 22.63 14.03 6.99
CA ASN A 114 23.44 13.56 8.10
C ASN A 114 23.06 12.09 8.38
N ASP A 115 23.79 11.39 9.25
CA ASP A 115 23.54 9.97 9.56
C ASP A 115 22.16 9.72 10.19
N SER A 116 21.66 10.69 10.96
CA SER A 116 20.37 10.60 11.66
C SER A 116 19.26 11.44 11.03
N PHE A 117 19.58 12.41 10.17
CA PHE A 117 18.63 13.38 9.67
C PHE A 117 18.89 13.73 8.21
N ALA A 118 17.86 13.72 7.38
CA ALA A 118 17.93 14.08 5.98
C ALA A 118 16.75 14.99 5.62
N MET A 119 17.02 16.04 4.85
CA MET A 119 16.05 17.01 4.39
C MET A 119 16.22 17.20 2.89
N LEU A 120 15.13 17.00 2.14
CA LEU A 120 15.06 17.30 0.71
C LEU A 120 14.20 18.53 0.52
N SER A 121 14.77 19.60 -0.03
CA SER A 121 14.04 20.82 -0.39
C SER A 121 13.87 20.90 -1.91
N LEU A 122 12.64 21.13 -2.36
CA LEU A 122 12.30 21.39 -3.76
C LEU A 122 11.74 22.80 -3.87
N THR A 123 12.45 23.70 -4.54
CA THR A 123 12.02 25.09 -4.73
C THR A 123 11.53 25.31 -6.16
N TYR A 124 10.33 25.86 -6.31
CA TYR A 124 9.72 26.17 -7.60
C TYR A 124 9.46 27.67 -7.75
N GLU A 125 9.89 28.23 -8.89
CA GLU A 125 9.76 29.65 -9.20
C GLU A 125 9.30 29.83 -10.66
N PRO A 126 8.13 30.46 -10.94
CA PRO A 126 7.03 30.83 -10.05
C PRO A 126 5.94 29.74 -9.91
N LEU A 127 5.50 29.46 -8.68
CA LEU A 127 4.36 28.61 -8.37
C LEU A 127 3.25 29.42 -7.67
N PHE A 128 2.03 29.44 -8.24
CA PHE A 128 0.92 30.28 -7.78
C PHE A 128 1.30 31.77 -7.59
N GLY A 129 2.17 32.29 -8.47
CA GLY A 129 2.62 33.69 -8.42
C GLY A 129 3.68 34.01 -7.34
N ALA A 130 4.20 33.01 -6.63
CA ALA A 130 5.24 33.17 -5.61
C ALA A 130 6.32 32.09 -5.73
N THR A 131 7.41 32.24 -4.96
CA THR A 131 8.39 31.18 -4.76
C THR A 131 7.87 30.23 -3.68
N VAL A 132 7.84 28.93 -3.99
CA VAL A 132 7.31 27.90 -3.07
C VAL A 132 8.34 26.81 -2.89
N THR A 133 8.68 26.52 -1.63
CA THR A 133 9.65 25.47 -1.27
C THR A 133 8.96 24.36 -0.48
N PHE A 134 9.06 23.13 -0.99
CA PHE A 134 8.60 21.92 -0.30
C PHE A 134 9.80 21.28 0.40
N LYS A 135 9.72 21.07 1.71
CA LYS A 135 10.76 20.40 2.49
C LYS A 135 10.26 19.07 3.02
N PHE A 136 10.86 17.98 2.56
CA PHE A 136 10.64 16.63 3.05
C PHE A 136 11.65 16.33 4.14
N ILE A 137 11.17 16.09 5.36
CA ILE A 137 12.02 15.90 6.54
C ILE A 137 12.00 14.43 6.94
N LEU A 138 13.16 13.78 6.88
CA LEU A 138 13.36 12.37 7.20
C LEU A 138 14.34 12.23 8.37
N ALA A 139 14.05 11.28 9.25
CA ALA A 139 14.91 10.93 10.38
C ALA A 139 15.18 9.43 10.40
N SER A 140 16.42 9.05 10.71
CA SER A 140 16.86 7.68 10.92
C SER A 140 17.08 7.43 12.40
N ARG A 141 16.48 6.37 12.94
CA ARG A 141 16.58 5.99 14.36
C ARG A 141 16.82 4.51 14.51
N PHE A 142 17.64 4.12 15.48
CA PHE A 142 17.85 2.72 15.84
C PHE A 142 16.72 2.25 16.77
N TYR A 143 16.01 1.19 16.36
CA TYR A 143 14.93 0.60 17.16
C TYR A 143 15.42 -0.69 17.82
N PRO A 144 15.57 -0.73 19.16
CA PRO A 144 16.19 -1.86 19.86
C PRO A 144 15.40 -3.17 19.69
N VAL A 145 14.06 -3.09 19.60
CA VAL A 145 13.18 -4.25 19.39
C VAL A 145 13.46 -4.96 18.06
N SER A 146 13.81 -4.19 17.02
CA SER A 146 14.11 -4.73 15.69
C SER A 146 15.61 -4.93 15.44
N ALA A 147 16.47 -4.43 16.34
CA ALA A 147 17.92 -4.33 16.18
C ALA A 147 18.36 -3.72 14.84
N ARG A 148 17.58 -2.77 14.31
CA ARG A 148 17.79 -2.17 12.98
C ARG A 148 17.54 -0.66 13.01
N TYR A 149 18.16 0.03 12.06
CA TYR A 149 17.85 1.42 11.76
C TYR A 149 16.61 1.51 10.88
N TRP A 150 15.66 2.33 11.29
CA TRP A 150 14.48 2.66 10.52
C TRP A 150 14.50 4.14 10.22
N PHE A 151 14.16 4.48 8.98
CA PHE A 151 13.87 5.84 8.63
C PHE A 151 12.36 6.10 8.71
N ALA A 152 12.01 7.32 9.07
CA ALA A 152 10.66 7.82 9.00
C ALA A 152 10.69 9.23 8.43
N MET A 153 9.76 9.53 7.53
CA MET A 153 9.49 10.91 7.16
C MET A 153 8.64 11.51 8.28
N GLU A 154 9.16 12.50 9.02
CA GLU A 154 8.46 13.06 10.19
C GLU A 154 7.46 14.15 9.78
N ARG A 155 7.90 15.05 8.89
CA ARG A 155 7.11 16.22 8.48
C ARG A 155 7.35 16.56 7.01
N LEU A 156 6.31 17.09 6.38
CA LEU A 156 6.44 17.88 5.16
C LEU A 156 6.11 19.34 5.49
N GLU A 157 6.98 20.25 5.08
CA GLU A 157 6.78 21.68 5.25
C GLU A 157 6.68 22.37 3.89
N ILE A 158 5.60 23.12 3.68
CA ILE A 158 5.42 23.94 2.48
C ILE A 158 5.64 25.39 2.88
N HIS A 159 6.71 26.00 2.37
CA HIS A 159 7.03 27.40 2.58
C HIS A 159 6.52 28.21 1.39
N SER A 160 5.63 29.17 1.63
CA SER A 160 5.11 30.08 0.60
C SER A 160 4.86 31.47 1.18
N ASN A 161 5.46 32.50 0.57
CA ASN A 161 5.25 33.92 0.89
C ASN A 161 5.19 34.23 2.41
N GLY A 162 6.18 33.73 3.17
CA GLY A 162 6.29 33.90 4.63
C GLY A 162 5.39 33.00 5.48
N SER A 163 4.46 32.25 4.88
CA SER A 163 3.64 31.24 5.56
C SER A 163 4.26 29.84 5.46
N VAL A 164 4.12 29.04 6.52
CA VAL A 164 4.60 27.65 6.57
C VAL A 164 3.43 26.73 6.90
N ALA A 165 3.14 25.78 6.00
CA ALA A 165 2.18 24.72 6.26
C ALA A 165 2.90 23.45 6.69
N HIS A 166 2.55 22.92 7.86
CA HIS A 166 3.14 21.70 8.42
C HIS A 166 2.19 20.52 8.23
N PHE A 167 2.68 19.45 7.60
CA PHE A 167 2.01 18.17 7.47
C PHE A 167 2.80 17.14 8.28
N ASN A 168 2.15 16.52 9.26
CA ASN A 168 2.70 15.38 9.97
C ASN A 168 2.56 14.13 9.11
N VAL A 169 3.64 13.38 9.04
CA VAL A 169 3.70 12.13 8.28
C VAL A 169 4.12 11.06 9.27
N SER A 170 3.24 10.10 9.56
CA SER A 170 3.53 9.04 10.55
C SER A 170 3.62 7.65 9.92
N GLN A 171 3.00 7.47 8.75
CA GLN A 171 2.90 6.16 8.08
C GLN A 171 3.98 5.95 7.02
N VAL A 172 4.80 6.97 6.73
CA VAL A 172 5.92 6.87 5.80
C VAL A 172 7.16 6.46 6.60
N THR A 173 7.33 5.16 6.79
CA THR A 173 8.46 4.59 7.52
C THR A 173 8.89 3.25 6.91
N GLY A 174 10.18 2.95 7.02
CA GLY A 174 10.73 1.68 6.59
C GLY A 174 12.15 1.45 7.14
N PRO A 175 12.70 0.25 6.99
CA PRO A 175 14.11 -0.01 7.27
C PRO A 175 15.01 0.90 6.42
N SER A 176 16.09 1.46 6.98
CA SER A 176 16.97 2.40 6.26
C SER A 176 17.66 1.84 5.01
N ILE A 177 17.73 0.51 4.90
CA ILE A 177 18.31 -0.21 3.76
C ILE A 177 17.34 -0.24 2.56
N TYR A 178 16.04 -0.10 2.81
CA TYR A 178 14.98 -0.19 1.83
C TYR A 178 14.46 1.19 1.42
N SER A 179 13.86 1.27 0.24
CA SER A 179 13.08 2.44 -0.16
C SER A 179 11.65 2.30 0.37
N PHE A 180 10.95 3.39 0.59
CA PHE A 180 9.52 3.36 0.91
C PHE A 180 8.72 3.63 -0.36
N HIS A 181 7.72 2.81 -0.66
CA HIS A 181 6.85 2.96 -1.83
C HIS A 181 5.38 3.02 -1.41
N CYS A 182 4.61 3.91 -2.04
CA CYS A 182 3.16 3.99 -1.84
C CYS A 182 2.43 4.49 -3.08
N GLU A 183 1.32 3.83 -3.42
CA GLU A 183 0.49 4.17 -4.57
C GLU A 183 -0.13 5.58 -4.45
N TYR A 184 -0.63 5.94 -3.27
CA TYR A 184 -1.26 7.24 -3.03
C TYR A 184 -0.83 7.81 -1.68
N VAL A 185 -0.16 8.96 -1.72
CA VAL A 185 0.17 9.77 -0.55
C VAL A 185 -0.52 11.12 -0.74
N SER A 186 -1.54 11.40 0.07
CA SER A 186 -2.36 12.60 -0.05
C SER A 186 -2.72 13.21 1.29
N SER A 187 -3.03 14.52 1.27
CA SER A 187 -3.63 15.22 2.40
C SER A 187 -5.17 15.23 2.36
N VAL A 188 -5.78 14.79 1.25
CA VAL A 188 -7.23 14.87 1.01
C VAL A 188 -7.96 13.64 1.54
N SER A 189 -8.80 13.84 2.56
CA SER A 189 -9.43 12.77 3.39
C SER A 189 -10.04 11.61 2.61
N LYS A 190 -10.60 11.88 1.43
CA LYS A 190 -11.29 10.88 0.60
C LYS A 190 -10.36 9.81 0.01
N LYS A 191 -9.04 10.06 -0.07
CA LYS A 191 -8.08 9.15 -0.71
C LYS A 191 -7.12 8.49 0.28
N GLY A 192 -7.41 8.47 1.58
CA GLY A 192 -6.53 7.88 2.60
C GLY A 192 -5.37 8.83 2.94
N ASN A 193 -5.54 9.57 4.02
CA ASN A 193 -4.61 10.62 4.44
C ASN A 193 -3.39 10.03 5.14
N LEU A 194 -2.26 10.03 4.44
CA LEU A 194 -0.94 9.83 5.07
C LEU A 194 -0.36 11.16 5.57
N LEU A 195 -0.84 12.26 5.03
CA LEU A 195 -0.38 13.62 5.32
C LEU A 195 -1.45 14.30 6.15
N VAL A 196 -1.22 14.42 7.45
CA VAL A 196 -2.20 14.94 8.41
C VAL A 196 -1.77 16.30 8.90
N THR A 197 -2.66 17.28 8.83
CA THR A 197 -2.42 18.61 9.40
C THR A 197 -3.18 18.76 10.71
N ASN A 198 -2.57 19.41 11.70
CA ASN A 198 -3.25 19.76 12.94
C ASN A 198 -4.16 20.99 12.79
N VAL A 199 -3.93 21.79 11.75
CA VAL A 199 -4.63 23.05 11.46
C VAL A 199 -5.24 22.92 10.05
N PRO A 200 -6.44 23.46 9.78
CA PRO A 200 -6.97 23.52 8.42
C PRO A 200 -5.98 24.26 7.51
N SER A 201 -5.39 23.53 6.57
CA SER A 201 -4.44 24.07 5.60
C SER A 201 -5.16 24.40 4.29
N VAL A 202 -4.89 25.59 3.75
CA VAL A 202 -5.28 25.95 2.35
C VAL A 202 -4.47 25.18 1.31
N TRP A 203 -3.39 24.53 1.74
CA TRP A 203 -2.54 23.68 0.94
C TRP A 203 -3.05 22.25 0.95
N GLN A 204 -3.12 21.66 -0.23
CA GLN A 204 -3.37 20.24 -0.43
C GLN A 204 -2.34 19.67 -1.38
N MET A 205 -2.03 18.39 -1.24
CA MET A 205 -1.08 17.72 -2.13
C MET A 205 -1.49 16.28 -2.35
N THR A 206 -1.20 15.78 -3.55
CA THR A 206 -1.34 14.37 -3.87
C THR A 206 -0.16 13.89 -4.71
N LEU A 207 0.44 12.80 -4.23
CA LEU A 207 1.53 12.09 -4.87
C LEU A 207 1.01 10.71 -5.28
N HIS A 208 1.15 10.38 -6.57
CA HIS A 208 0.84 9.07 -7.14
C HIS A 208 2.10 8.27 -7.37
N ASN A 209 2.10 6.99 -7.01
CA ASN A 209 3.26 6.10 -7.08
C ASN A 209 4.52 6.76 -6.50
N PHE A 210 4.42 7.17 -5.25
CA PHE A 210 5.49 7.82 -4.50
C PHE A 210 6.52 6.79 -4.04
N GLN A 211 7.80 7.08 -4.28
CA GLN A 211 8.92 6.31 -3.76
C GLN A 211 10.02 7.23 -3.24
N ILE A 212 10.51 6.95 -2.03
CA ILE A 212 11.57 7.73 -1.39
C ILE A 212 12.57 6.84 -0.67
N GLN A 213 13.84 7.21 -0.73
CA GLN A 213 14.91 6.54 0.01
C GLN A 213 15.93 7.57 0.48
N ALA A 214 16.43 7.39 1.71
CA ALA A 214 17.43 8.26 2.32
C ALA A 214 18.47 7.43 3.09
N PHE A 215 19.60 8.05 3.41
CA PHE A 215 20.70 7.52 4.24
C PHE A 215 21.54 6.43 3.55
N ASN A 216 20.95 5.28 3.25
CA ASN A 216 21.66 4.12 2.71
C ASN A 216 21.29 3.89 1.24
N VAL A 217 21.75 4.80 0.39
CA VAL A 217 21.55 4.76 -1.07
C VAL A 217 22.83 4.24 -1.73
N THR A 218 22.69 3.17 -2.52
CA THR A 218 23.80 2.57 -3.27
C THR A 218 23.61 2.81 -4.76
N GLY A 219 24.32 3.79 -5.31
CA GLY A 219 24.16 4.21 -6.71
C GLY A 219 22.92 5.07 -6.95
N GLU A 220 22.51 5.24 -8.20
CA GLU A 220 21.38 6.10 -8.60
C GLU A 220 20.03 5.35 -8.67
N GLN A 221 19.97 4.15 -8.10
CA GLN A 221 18.78 3.30 -8.13
C GLN A 221 18.22 3.09 -6.74
N PHE A 222 16.90 2.97 -6.65
CA PHE A 222 16.24 2.60 -5.41
C PHE A 222 16.58 1.16 -5.02
N SER A 223 16.77 0.93 -3.73
CA SER A 223 16.79 -0.42 -3.17
C SER A 223 15.39 -1.00 -3.08
N TYR A 224 15.28 -2.24 -2.61
CA TYR A 224 14.01 -2.95 -2.45
C TYR A 224 12.95 -2.08 -1.74
N ALA A 225 11.72 -2.10 -2.27
CA ALA A 225 10.64 -1.24 -1.82
C ALA A 225 9.87 -1.87 -0.64
N SER A 226 9.69 -1.07 0.42
CA SER A 226 8.79 -1.31 1.53
C SER A 226 7.47 -0.60 1.23
N ASP A 227 6.44 -1.37 0.91
CA ASP A 227 5.13 -0.83 0.57
C ASP A 227 4.37 -0.28 1.79
N CYS A 228 3.60 0.78 1.59
CA CYS A 228 2.74 1.37 2.62
C CYS A 228 1.52 0.51 3.02
N ALA A 229 1.23 -0.54 2.24
CA ALA A 229 0.15 -1.47 2.53
C ALA A 229 0.73 -2.83 2.96
N GLY A 230 0.32 -3.30 4.13
CA GLY A 230 0.57 -4.69 4.51
C GLY A 230 -0.32 -5.65 3.72
N PHE A 231 0.07 -6.93 3.65
CA PHE A 231 -0.71 -7.97 2.98
C PHE A 231 -2.15 -8.08 3.52
N PHE A 232 -2.34 -7.85 4.82
CA PHE A 232 -3.64 -7.86 5.47
C PHE A 232 -3.77 -6.65 6.38
N SER A 233 -4.94 -5.99 6.33
CA SER A 233 -5.28 -4.93 7.26
C SER A 233 -5.59 -5.50 8.65
N PRO A 234 -5.50 -4.69 9.72
CA PRO A 234 -5.90 -5.13 11.06
C PRO A 234 -7.34 -5.67 11.09
N GLY A 235 -8.26 -5.07 10.33
CA GLY A 235 -9.64 -5.54 10.23
C GLY A 235 -9.75 -6.94 9.60
N ILE A 236 -8.98 -7.21 8.55
CA ILE A 236 -8.96 -8.54 7.91
C ILE A 236 -8.35 -9.57 8.87
N TRP A 237 -7.29 -9.22 9.61
CA TRP A 237 -6.72 -10.13 10.61
C TRP A 237 -7.72 -10.54 11.68
N MET A 238 -8.49 -9.57 12.20
CA MET A 238 -9.53 -9.87 13.19
C MET A 238 -10.66 -10.72 12.60
N GLY A 239 -11.06 -10.47 11.35
CA GLY A 239 -12.05 -11.28 10.64
C GLY A 239 -11.57 -12.70 10.34
N LEU A 240 -10.36 -12.85 9.81
CA LEU A 240 -9.76 -14.15 9.49
C LEU A 240 -9.60 -15.00 10.76
N LEU A 241 -9.11 -14.41 11.84
CA LEU A 241 -8.93 -15.11 13.11
C LEU A 241 -10.26 -15.61 13.69
N THR A 242 -11.28 -14.75 13.68
CA THR A 242 -12.61 -15.09 14.23
C THR A 242 -13.35 -16.12 13.38
N THR A 243 -13.31 -15.98 12.05
CA THR A 243 -13.91 -16.94 11.12
C THR A 243 -13.24 -18.31 11.21
N LEU A 244 -11.90 -18.36 11.25
CA LEU A 244 -11.15 -19.61 11.42
C LEU A 244 -11.50 -20.30 12.74
N PHE A 245 -11.64 -19.54 13.82
CA PHE A 245 -12.04 -20.07 15.13
C PHE A 245 -13.46 -20.64 15.13
N MET A 246 -14.43 -19.92 14.55
CA MET A 246 -15.81 -20.42 14.44
C MET A 246 -15.89 -21.65 13.54
N LEU A 247 -15.14 -21.68 12.44
CA LEU A 247 -15.07 -22.83 11.54
C LEU A 247 -14.50 -24.06 12.28
N PHE A 248 -13.49 -23.87 13.13
CA PHE A 248 -12.95 -24.95 13.96
C PHE A 248 -13.98 -25.55 14.92
N ILE A 249 -14.78 -24.71 15.59
CA ILE A 249 -15.87 -25.18 16.47
C ILE A 249 -16.93 -25.91 15.65
N PHE A 250 -17.30 -25.37 14.50
CA PHE A 250 -18.31 -25.95 13.63
C PHE A 250 -17.90 -27.33 13.09
N THR A 251 -16.67 -27.47 12.61
CA THR A 251 -16.17 -28.76 12.10
C THR A 251 -16.04 -29.79 13.21
N TYR A 252 -15.65 -29.38 14.42
CA TYR A 252 -15.64 -30.26 15.59
C TYR A 252 -17.05 -30.75 15.96
N GLY A 253 -18.04 -29.85 15.98
CA GLY A 253 -19.43 -30.19 16.21
C GLY A 253 -19.98 -31.14 15.14
N LEU A 254 -19.70 -30.86 13.86
CA LEU A 254 -20.10 -31.71 12.75
C LEU A 254 -19.45 -33.10 12.83
N HIS A 255 -18.16 -33.17 13.16
CA HIS A 255 -17.43 -34.42 13.35
C HIS A 255 -18.07 -35.30 14.45
N MET A 256 -18.46 -34.68 15.57
CA MET A 256 -19.16 -35.40 16.65
C MET A 256 -20.52 -35.94 16.21
N ILE A 257 -21.31 -35.14 15.48
CA ILE A 257 -22.61 -35.58 14.96
C ILE A 257 -22.44 -36.75 13.98
N LEU A 258 -21.47 -36.66 13.06
CA LEU A 258 -21.18 -37.72 12.09
C LEU A 258 -20.63 -39.01 12.75
N SER A 259 -20.12 -38.92 13.97
CA SER A 259 -19.61 -40.05 14.73
C SER A 259 -20.69 -40.77 15.56
N LEU A 260 -21.93 -40.27 15.58
CA LEU A 260 -23.02 -40.93 16.27
C LEU A 260 -23.36 -42.26 15.61
N LYS A 261 -23.05 -43.36 16.28
CA LYS A 261 -23.48 -44.70 15.90
C LYS A 261 -24.82 -45.01 16.57
N THR A 262 -25.81 -45.41 15.77
CA THR A 262 -27.06 -45.93 16.31
C THR A 262 -26.78 -47.25 17.02
N MET A 263 -27.44 -47.46 18.15
CA MET A 263 -27.38 -48.72 18.90
C MET A 263 -27.88 -49.83 17.96
N ASP A 264 -27.08 -50.88 17.77
CA ASP A 264 -27.53 -52.06 17.04
C ASP A 264 -28.51 -52.82 17.95
N ARG A 265 -29.79 -52.44 17.88
CA ARG A 265 -30.86 -52.97 18.72
C ARG A 265 -31.82 -53.82 17.90
N PHE A 266 -31.25 -54.77 17.17
CA PHE A 266 -31.96 -55.97 16.81
C PHE A 266 -30.98 -57.12 17.02
N ASP A 267 -31.25 -57.97 18.01
CA ASP A 267 -30.61 -59.28 18.14
C ASP A 267 -30.79 -59.99 16.81
N ASP A 268 -29.73 -59.99 16.00
CA ASP A 268 -29.66 -60.79 14.80
C ASP A 268 -29.84 -62.25 15.24
N HIS A 269 -30.87 -62.91 14.71
CA HIS A 269 -31.19 -64.30 15.05
C HIS A 269 -30.07 -65.26 14.62
N LYS A 270 -29.06 -64.75 13.88
CA LYS A 270 -27.83 -65.43 13.46
C LYS A 270 -26.57 -64.92 14.16
N GLY A 271 -26.68 -63.99 15.11
CA GLY A 271 -25.57 -63.50 15.91
C GLY A 271 -25.09 -64.55 16.93
N PRO A 272 -23.79 -64.56 17.31
CA PRO A 272 -23.28 -65.51 18.31
C PRO A 272 -23.99 -65.32 19.65
N THR A 273 -24.54 -66.39 20.20
CA THR A 273 -25.17 -66.38 21.53
C THR A 273 -24.15 -66.00 22.59
N ILE A 274 -24.51 -65.07 23.48
CA ILE A 274 -23.70 -64.65 24.62
C ILE A 274 -23.35 -65.89 25.46
N THR A 275 -22.06 -66.26 25.49
CA THR A 275 -21.56 -67.34 26.33
C THR A 275 -21.38 -66.83 27.76
N LEU A 276 -22.31 -67.20 28.63
CA LEU A 276 -22.13 -67.02 30.07
C LEU A 276 -21.09 -68.03 30.56
N THR A 277 -19.89 -67.58 30.88
CA THR A 277 -18.93 -68.41 31.61
C THR A 277 -19.45 -68.56 33.04
N GLN A 278 -20.00 -69.74 33.37
CA GLN A 278 -20.24 -70.11 34.76
C GLN A 278 -18.89 -70.14 35.48
N ILE A 279 -18.75 -69.27 36.48
CA ILE A 279 -17.69 -69.34 37.47
C ILE A 279 -18.07 -70.52 38.38
N VAL A 280 -17.27 -71.58 38.33
CA VAL A 280 -17.24 -72.66 39.33
C VAL A 280 -16.06 -72.39 40.27
#